data_AF-X1MTH2-F1
#
_entry.id   AF-X1MTH2-F1
#
_cell.length_a   1.000
_cell.length_b   1.000
_cell.length_c   1.000
_cell.angle_alpha   90.00
_cell.angle_beta   90.00
_cell.angle_gamma   90.00
#
_symmetry.space_group_name_H-M   'P 1'
#
loop_
_entity.id
_entity.type
_entity.pdbx_description
1 polymer ?
#
loop_
_entity_poly.entity_id
_entity_poly.type
_entity_poly.pdbx_seq_one_letter_code
_entity_poly.pdbx_strand_id
1 'polypeptide(L)'
;MKQEGVKNKIEMKVKLKKKKIDLTNSYFKYPLPAELIKELAKELKNINLYPSGGQYIKLRQILANYVGVKAKYILPTNGSDEAIEIATRAYKGKVLIPIPTFFQYEASADRVNSSKFLVNCMNNGEYTINYSDKKLEESSLVWICNPNNPTG
;
A
#
# COMPACT_ATOMS: atom_id res chain seq x y z
N MET A 1 60.17 49.28 9.49
CA MET A 1 58.86 49.53 10.11
C MET A 1 57.86 48.53 9.54
N LYS A 2 57.22 47.77 10.42
CA LYS A 2 56.18 46.77 10.14
C LYS A 2 54.90 47.46 9.65
N GLN A 3 54.21 46.87 8.67
CA GLN A 3 52.75 46.78 8.70
C GLN A 3 52.33 45.42 8.11
N GLU A 4 51.89 44.55 9.01
CA GLU A 4 51.30 43.25 8.75
C GLU A 4 49.88 43.44 8.20
N GLY A 5 49.69 43.13 6.93
CA GLY A 5 48.35 42.96 6.35
C GLY A 5 47.80 41.58 6.72
N VAL A 6 47.13 41.48 7.87
CA VAL A 6 46.44 40.27 8.32
C VAL A 6 45.34 39.91 7.30
N LYS A 7 45.60 38.87 6.49
CA LYS A 7 44.60 38.21 5.66
C LYS A 7 43.60 37.49 6.57
N ASN A 8 42.51 38.17 6.94
CA ASN A 8 41.35 37.51 7.55
C ASN A 8 40.65 36.64 6.49
N LYS A 9 41.07 35.38 6.39
CA LYS A 9 40.36 34.33 5.66
C LYS A 9 39.19 33.89 6.53
N ILE A 10 38.02 34.50 6.32
CA ILE A 10 36.77 34.04 6.95
C ILE A 10 36.43 32.69 6.31
N GLU A 11 36.84 31.59 6.93
CA GLU A 11 36.34 30.26 6.59
C GLU A 11 34.87 30.17 7.00
N MET A 12 33.96 30.44 6.06
CA MET A 12 32.55 30.07 6.21
C MET A 12 32.44 28.54 6.22
N LYS A 13 32.50 27.93 7.40
CA LYS A 13 32.08 26.54 7.61
C LYS A 13 30.57 26.43 7.37
N VAL A 14 30.18 26.17 6.13
CA VAL A 14 28.81 25.79 5.79
C VAL A 14 28.55 24.43 6.47
N LYS A 15 27.83 24.43 7.60
CA LYS A 15 27.32 23.21 8.21
C LYS A 15 26.28 22.60 7.26
N LEU A 16 26.72 21.62 6.47
CA LEU A 16 25.81 20.80 5.67
C LEU A 16 24.84 20.09 6.61
N LYS A 17 23.55 20.44 6.55
CA LYS A 17 22.51 19.67 7.24
C LYS A 17 22.38 18.32 6.55
N LYS A 18 22.76 17.24 7.23
CA LYS A 18 22.48 15.87 6.78
C LYS A 18 20.97 15.70 6.67
N LYS A 19 20.48 15.28 5.50
CA LYS A 19 19.08 14.96 5.26
C LYS A 19 18.89 13.44 5.41
N LYS A 20 17.91 13.01 6.22
CA LYS A 20 17.50 11.60 6.27
C LYS A 20 16.81 11.25 4.94
N ILE A 21 17.28 10.20 4.28
CA ILE A 21 16.61 9.60 3.11
C ILE A 21 15.99 8.31 3.62
N ASP A 22 14.67 8.19 3.50
CA ASP A 22 13.92 7.01 3.93
C ASP A 22 13.40 6.28 2.68
N LEU A 23 13.89 5.06 2.47
CA LEU A 23 13.52 4.18 1.35
C LEU A 23 12.87 2.89 1.87
N THR A 24 12.39 2.88 3.12
CA THR A 24 11.88 1.67 3.77
C THR A 24 10.44 1.34 3.38
N ASN A 25 9.68 2.31 2.87
CA ASN A 25 8.28 2.13 2.49
C ASN A 25 8.02 2.62 1.06
N SER A 26 6.92 2.14 0.50
CA SER A 26 6.41 2.57 -0.80
C SER A 26 5.68 3.90 -0.65
N TYR A 27 6.41 5.01 -0.76
CA TYR A 27 5.84 6.36 -0.79
C TYR A 27 5.72 6.89 -2.22
N PHE A 28 4.80 7.83 -2.43
CA PHE A 28 4.84 8.64 -3.64
C PHE A 28 6.16 9.39 -3.71
N LYS A 29 6.95 9.08 -4.74
CA LYS A 29 8.26 9.71 -5.00
C LYS A 29 8.14 11.21 -5.28
N TYR A 30 7.00 11.64 -5.81
CA TYR A 30 6.76 13.00 -6.28
C TYR A 30 5.63 13.67 -5.49
N PRO A 31 5.68 15.01 -5.31
CA PRO A 31 4.56 15.76 -4.76
C PRO A 31 3.28 15.54 -5.57
N LEU A 32 2.14 15.71 -4.89
CA LEU A 32 0.84 15.69 -5.56
C LEU A 32 0.71 16.83 -6.58
N PRO A 33 -0.02 16.65 -7.70
CA PRO A 33 -0.28 17.72 -8.64
C PRO A 33 -0.92 18.95 -7.97
N ALA A 34 -0.50 20.16 -8.36
CA ALA A 34 -0.97 21.40 -7.74
C ALA A 34 -2.49 21.57 -7.80
N GLU A 35 -3.12 21.19 -8.93
CA GLU A 35 -4.58 21.24 -9.07
C GLU A 35 -5.27 20.26 -8.12
N LEU A 36 -4.71 19.08 -7.85
CA LEU A 36 -5.27 18.16 -6.87
C LEU A 36 -5.24 18.76 -5.46
N ILE A 37 -4.14 19.40 -5.08
CA ILE A 37 -4.01 20.09 -3.78
C ILE A 37 -5.06 21.20 -3.65
N LYS A 38 -5.27 21.97 -4.73
CA LYS A 38 -6.24 23.06 -4.78
C LYS A 38 -7.69 22.56 -4.63
N GLU A 39 -8.05 21.47 -5.31
CA GLU A 39 -9.39 20.87 -5.16
C GLU A 39 -9.60 20.31 -3.75
N LEU A 40 -8.61 19.60 -3.19
CA LEU A 40 -8.67 19.10 -1.81
C LEU A 40 -8.88 20.25 -0.81
N ALA A 41 -8.18 21.37 -0.99
CA ALA A 41 -8.31 22.54 -0.11
C ALA A 41 -9.72 23.17 -0.14
N LYS A 42 -10.45 23.07 -1.25
CA LYS A 42 -11.85 23.52 -1.32
C LYS A 42 -12.75 22.61 -0.50
N GLU A 43 -12.57 21.29 -0.64
CA GLU A 43 -13.39 20.29 0.06
C GLU A 43 -13.15 20.29 1.58
N LEU A 44 -11.97 20.71 2.05
CA LEU A 44 -11.66 20.83 3.47
C LEU A 44 -12.68 21.70 4.25
N LYS A 45 -13.35 22.66 3.60
CA LYS A 45 -14.37 23.50 4.23
C LYS A 45 -15.67 22.76 4.55
N ASN A 46 -15.88 21.59 3.95
CA ASN A 46 -17.11 20.82 4.03
C ASN A 46 -16.96 19.54 4.87
N ILE A 47 -15.79 19.28 5.47
CA ILE A 47 -15.49 18.00 6.15
C ILE A 47 -16.33 17.74 7.40
N ASN A 48 -16.96 18.77 7.96
CA ASN A 48 -17.91 18.64 9.07
C ASN A 48 -19.27 18.10 8.60
N LEU A 49 -19.51 18.03 7.29
CA LEU A 49 -20.73 17.50 6.70
C LEU A 49 -20.56 16.01 6.42
N TYR A 50 -21.57 15.22 6.77
CA TYR A 50 -21.64 13.85 6.29
C TYR A 50 -21.82 13.86 4.76
N PRO A 51 -21.09 13.02 4.00
CA PRO A 51 -21.28 12.91 2.56
C PRO A 51 -22.74 12.59 2.24
N SER A 52 -23.45 13.52 1.61
CA SER A 52 -24.83 13.30 1.15
C SER A 52 -24.91 12.01 0.31
N GLY A 53 -25.98 11.21 0.45
CA GLY A 53 -26.05 9.83 -0.04
C GLY A 53 -25.67 9.56 -1.51
N GLY A 54 -25.70 10.57 -2.40
CA GLY A 54 -25.26 10.44 -3.79
C GLY A 54 -23.74 10.36 -4.01
N GLN A 55 -22.91 10.82 -3.06
CA GLN A 55 -21.46 10.90 -3.24
C GLN A 55 -20.81 9.52 -3.36
N TYR A 56 -21.28 8.55 -2.56
CA TYR A 56 -20.81 7.16 -2.64
C TYR A 56 -21.11 6.52 -4.00
N ILE A 57 -22.31 6.75 -4.54
CA ILE A 57 -22.72 6.26 -5.86
C ILE A 57 -21.83 6.88 -6.95
N LYS A 58 -21.60 8.20 -6.87
CA LYS A 58 -20.72 8.93 -7.80
C LYS A 58 -19.29 8.38 -7.75
N LEU A 59 -18.73 8.14 -6.57
CA LEU A 59 -17.40 7.55 -6.40
C LEU A 59 -17.32 6.18 -7.10
N ARG A 60 -18.28 5.30 -6.84
CA ARG A 60 -18.31 3.97 -7.48
C ARG A 60 -18.38 4.07 -8.99
N GLN A 61 -19.16 4.99 -9.55
CA GLN A 61 -19.27 5.19 -10.99
C GLN A 61 -17.95 5.67 -11.60
N ILE A 62 -17.29 6.65 -10.97
CA ILE A 62 -15.99 7.17 -11.44
C ILE A 62 -14.94 6.05 -11.44
N LEU A 63 -14.83 5.30 -10.34
CA LEU A 63 -13.87 4.19 -10.22
C LEU A 63 -14.17 3.07 -11.22
N ALA A 64 -15.45 2.73 -11.42
CA ALA A 64 -15.87 1.71 -12.36
C ALA A 64 -15.51 2.06 -13.81
N ASN A 65 -15.68 3.33 -14.20
CA ASN A 65 -15.25 3.83 -15.50
C ASN A 65 -13.73 3.76 -15.65
N TYR A 66 -12.97 4.12 -14.61
CA TYR A 66 -11.50 4.08 -14.63
C TYR A 66 -10.95 2.65 -14.85
N VAL A 67 -11.54 1.64 -14.19
CA VAL A 67 -11.08 0.24 -14.30
C VAL A 67 -11.81 -0.58 -15.37
N GLY A 68 -12.84 -0.04 -16.03
CA GLY A 68 -13.58 -0.71 -17.10
C GLY A 68 -14.59 -1.78 -16.64
N VAL A 69 -15.24 -1.60 -15.48
CA VAL A 69 -16.24 -2.56 -14.95
C VAL A 69 -17.58 -1.86 -14.62
N LYS A 70 -18.59 -2.64 -14.20
CA LYS A 70 -19.87 -2.08 -13.71
C LYS A 70 -19.73 -1.56 -12.28
N ALA A 71 -20.38 -0.45 -11.94
CA ALA A 71 -20.34 0.13 -10.58
C ALA A 71 -20.72 -0.85 -9.46
N LYS A 72 -21.62 -1.81 -9.74
CA LYS A 72 -22.00 -2.87 -8.79
C LYS A 72 -20.84 -3.78 -8.35
N TYR A 73 -19.76 -3.84 -9.13
CA TYR A 73 -18.55 -4.61 -8.83
C TYR A 73 -17.47 -3.80 -8.10
N ILE A 74 -17.71 -2.51 -7.83
CA ILE A 74 -16.80 -1.67 -7.04
C ILE A 74 -17.25 -1.62 -5.59
N LEU A 75 -16.32 -1.92 -4.68
CA LEU A 75 -16.43 -1.72 -3.25
C LEU A 75 -15.25 -0.82 -2.80
N PRO A 76 -15.48 0.49 -2.56
CA PRO A 76 -14.46 1.34 -1.96
C PRO A 76 -14.16 0.89 -0.53
N THR A 77 -12.88 0.83 -0.17
CA THR A 77 -12.38 0.48 1.18
C THR A 77 -11.35 1.49 1.67
N ASN A 78 -11.14 1.54 2.98
CA ASN A 78 -10.13 2.32 3.67
C ASN A 78 -8.74 1.68 3.50
N GLY A 79 -8.26 1.62 2.25
CA GLY A 79 -7.03 0.95 1.87
C GLY A 79 -7.22 -0.55 1.59
N SER A 80 -6.12 -1.20 1.18
CA SER A 80 -6.09 -2.62 0.82
C SER A 80 -6.35 -3.54 2.01
N ASP A 81 -5.92 -3.14 3.20
CA ASP A 81 -6.01 -3.97 4.40
C ASP A 81 -7.47 -4.28 4.74
N GLU A 82 -8.37 -3.31 4.63
CA GLU A 82 -9.81 -3.53 4.83
C GLU A 82 -10.40 -4.46 3.75
N ALA A 83 -9.96 -4.33 2.49
CA ALA A 83 -10.39 -5.25 1.43
C ALA A 83 -9.92 -6.70 1.70
N ILE A 84 -8.68 -6.88 2.16
CA ILE A 84 -8.12 -8.18 2.56
C ILE A 84 -8.91 -8.76 3.72
N GLU A 85 -9.24 -7.95 4.73
CA GLU A 85 -10.05 -8.37 5.88
C GLU A 85 -11.47 -8.80 5.50
N ILE A 86 -12.14 -8.01 4.65
CA ILE A 86 -13.50 -8.33 4.19
C ILE A 86 -13.49 -9.63 3.40
N ALA A 87 -12.55 -9.79 2.46
CA ALA A 87 -12.43 -11.01 1.67
C ALA A 87 -12.15 -12.23 2.56
N THR A 88 -11.16 -12.13 3.47
CA THR A 88 -10.80 -13.23 4.36
C THR A 88 -11.95 -13.65 5.28
N ARG A 89 -12.76 -12.69 5.79
CA ARG A 89 -13.97 -12.99 6.56
C ARG A 89 -15.09 -13.63 5.74
N ALA A 90 -15.20 -13.28 4.46
CA ALA A 90 -16.27 -13.76 3.59
C ALA A 90 -16.11 -15.25 3.24
N TYR A 91 -14.87 -15.74 3.11
CA TYR A 91 -14.58 -17.14 2.78
C TYR A 91 -14.29 -17.94 4.05
N LYS A 92 -15.25 -18.82 4.41
CA LYS A 92 -15.13 -19.70 5.58
C LYS A 92 -14.40 -20.98 5.18
N GLY A 93 -13.12 -21.09 5.55
CA GLY A 93 -12.35 -22.31 5.30
C GLY A 93 -10.85 -22.07 5.42
N LYS A 94 -10.07 -23.00 4.88
CA LYS A 94 -8.61 -22.89 4.91
C LYS A 94 -8.16 -21.82 3.90
N VAL A 95 -7.19 -20.99 4.30
CA VAL A 95 -6.59 -19.94 3.45
C VAL A 95 -5.21 -20.38 2.99
N LEU A 96 -4.94 -20.31 1.69
CA LEU A 96 -3.62 -20.60 1.12
C LEU A 96 -2.84 -19.31 0.89
N ILE A 97 -1.63 -19.26 1.45
CA ILE A 97 -0.74 -18.11 1.38
C ILE A 97 0.65 -18.57 0.89
N PRO A 98 1.00 -18.28 -0.37
CA PRO A 98 2.37 -18.35 -0.89
C PRO A 98 3.27 -17.37 -0.12
N ILE A 99 4.32 -17.85 0.55
CA ILE A 99 5.27 -17.02 1.31
C ILE A 99 6.68 -17.10 0.70
N PRO A 100 7.53 -16.06 0.81
CA PRO A 100 7.28 -14.77 1.45
C PRO A 100 6.34 -13.88 0.61
N THR A 101 5.38 -13.23 1.27
CA THR A 101 4.45 -12.29 0.65
C THR A 101 4.04 -11.20 1.66
N PHE A 102 3.09 -10.35 1.30
CA PHE A 102 2.61 -9.28 2.16
C PHE A 102 1.95 -9.84 3.43
N PHE A 103 2.48 -9.45 4.59
CA PHE A 103 2.14 -10.04 5.89
C PHE A 103 0.64 -9.94 6.25
N GLN A 104 -0.07 -8.97 5.69
CA GLN A 104 -1.46 -8.71 6.04
C GLN A 104 -2.39 -9.87 5.66
N TYR A 105 -2.05 -10.70 4.68
CA TYR A 105 -2.83 -11.89 4.34
C TYR A 105 -2.86 -12.89 5.50
N GLU A 106 -1.70 -13.15 6.11
CA GLU A 106 -1.59 -14.04 7.26
C GLU A 106 -2.23 -13.41 8.50
N ALA A 107 -1.96 -12.13 8.76
CA ALA A 107 -2.54 -11.41 9.89
C ALA A 107 -4.08 -11.38 9.83
N SER A 108 -4.67 -11.25 8.64
CA SER A 108 -6.11 -11.29 8.48
C SER A 108 -6.70 -12.68 8.75
N ALA A 109 -6.04 -13.74 8.26
CA ALA A 109 -6.45 -15.12 8.55
C ALA A 109 -6.41 -15.41 10.05
N ASP A 110 -5.39 -14.92 10.76
CA ASP A 110 -5.26 -15.07 12.21
C ASP A 110 -6.37 -14.35 12.97
N ARG A 111 -6.71 -13.11 12.58
CA ARG A 111 -7.80 -12.33 13.21
C ARG A 111 -9.16 -13.01 13.15
N VAL A 112 -9.37 -13.89 12.17
CA VAL A 112 -10.63 -14.64 12.00
C VAL A 112 -10.51 -16.11 12.43
N ASN A 113 -9.39 -16.51 13.03
CA ASN A 113 -9.09 -17.90 13.40
C ASN A 113 -9.23 -18.90 12.24
N SER A 114 -8.89 -18.49 11.02
CA SER A 114 -8.90 -19.39 9.86
C SER A 114 -7.68 -20.30 9.87
N SER A 115 -7.89 -21.58 9.55
CA SER A 115 -6.77 -22.48 9.25
C SER A 115 -6.03 -21.97 8.01
N LYS A 116 -4.70 -22.12 7.97
CA LYS A 116 -3.88 -21.58 6.88
C LYS A 116 -2.85 -22.58 6.36
N PHE A 117 -2.64 -22.58 5.05
CA PHE A 117 -1.50 -23.20 4.40
C PHE A 117 -0.50 -22.12 4.03
N LEU A 118 0.62 -22.07 4.76
CA LEU A 118 1.78 -21.26 4.37
C LEU A 118 2.68 -22.12 3.47
N VAL A 119 2.91 -21.67 2.24
CA VAL A 119 3.68 -22.42 1.24
C VAL A 119 4.92 -21.64 0.85
N ASN A 120 6.11 -22.14 1.18
CA ASN A 120 7.35 -21.49 0.80
C ASN A 120 7.60 -21.57 -0.71
N CYS A 121 7.42 -20.42 -1.37
CA CYS A 121 7.56 -20.20 -2.81
C CYS A 121 8.92 -19.59 -3.18
N MET A 122 9.85 -19.48 -2.22
CA MET A 122 11.21 -19.04 -2.47
C MET A 122 12.12 -20.23 -2.73
N ASN A 123 12.70 -20.28 -3.93
CA ASN A 123 13.65 -21.32 -4.32
C ASN A 123 14.84 -20.68 -5.05
N ASN A 124 16.06 -20.92 -4.55
CA ASN A 124 17.31 -20.41 -5.14
C ASN A 124 17.31 -18.90 -5.45
N GLY A 125 16.64 -18.09 -4.61
CA GLY A 125 16.54 -16.64 -4.80
C GLY A 125 15.44 -16.18 -5.77
N GLU A 126 14.68 -17.10 -6.35
CA GLU A 126 13.55 -16.81 -7.23
C GLU A 126 12.23 -17.12 -6.53
N TYR A 127 11.25 -16.22 -6.73
CA TYR A 127 9.89 -16.40 -6.23
C TYR A 127 9.04 -17.08 -7.30
N THR A 128 8.62 -18.32 -7.04
CA THR A 128 7.71 -19.07 -7.92
C THR A 128 6.61 -19.71 -7.10
N ILE A 129 5.36 -19.40 -7.44
CA ILE A 129 4.19 -20.02 -6.80
C ILE A 129 4.25 -21.54 -6.99
N ASN A 130 4.29 -22.29 -5.89
CA ASN A 130 4.55 -23.74 -5.90
C ASN A 130 3.67 -24.54 -4.92
N TYR A 131 2.37 -24.22 -4.82
CA TYR A 131 1.43 -25.04 -4.06
C TYR A 131 0.91 -26.25 -4.86
N SER A 132 0.54 -27.34 -4.17
CA SER A 132 -0.03 -28.52 -4.81
C SER A 132 -1.53 -28.37 -5.07
N ASP A 133 -2.05 -29.08 -6.07
CA ASP A 133 -3.48 -29.14 -6.38
C ASP A 133 -4.32 -29.53 -5.16
N LYS A 134 -3.85 -30.50 -4.37
CA LYS A 134 -4.49 -30.88 -3.11
C LYS A 134 -4.65 -29.70 -2.14
N LYS A 135 -3.64 -28.86 -1.98
CA LYS A 135 -3.73 -27.67 -1.10
C LYS A 135 -4.72 -26.66 -1.66
N LEU A 136 -4.73 -26.49 -2.99
CA LEU A 136 -5.67 -25.61 -3.67
C LEU A 136 -7.12 -26.08 -3.47
N GLU A 137 -7.41 -27.36 -3.69
CA GLU A 137 -8.73 -27.97 -3.50
C GLU A 137 -9.24 -27.87 -2.06
N GLU A 138 -8.35 -28.01 -1.07
CA GLU A 138 -8.69 -27.85 0.35
C GLU A 138 -8.89 -26.39 0.80
N SER A 139 -8.57 -25.42 -0.06
CA SER A 139 -8.57 -24.00 0.30
C SER A 139 -9.83 -23.29 -0.18
N SER A 140 -10.42 -22.50 0.71
CA SER A 140 -11.57 -21.63 0.39
C SER A 140 -11.16 -20.27 -0.19
N LEU A 141 -9.91 -19.88 0.02
CA LEU A 141 -9.33 -18.61 -0.42
C LEU A 141 -7.84 -18.79 -0.67
N VAL A 142 -7.34 -18.20 -1.75
CA VAL A 142 -5.91 -18.15 -2.08
C VAL A 142 -5.51 -16.68 -2.22
N TRP A 143 -4.50 -16.25 -1.49
CA TRP A 143 -3.91 -14.92 -1.65
C TRP A 143 -2.75 -14.96 -2.63
N ILE A 144 -2.79 -14.12 -3.67
CA ILE A 144 -1.70 -13.93 -4.62
C ILE A 144 -1.44 -12.43 -4.75
N CYS A 145 -0.22 -12.00 -4.42
CA CYS A 145 0.23 -10.62 -4.59
C CYS A 145 0.96 -10.50 -5.92
N ASN A 146 0.56 -9.55 -6.76
CA ASN A 146 1.16 -9.36 -8.08
C ASN A 146 1.25 -7.87 -8.46
N PRO A 147 2.46 -7.29 -8.62
CA PRO A 147 3.76 -7.88 -8.26
C PRO A 147 3.83 -8.22 -6.77
N ASN A 148 4.68 -9.17 -6.38
CA ASN A 148 4.68 -9.68 -5.02
C ASN A 148 5.51 -8.75 -4.10
N ASN A 149 4.99 -8.41 -2.93
CA ASN A 149 5.75 -7.75 -1.88
C ASN A 149 6.23 -8.83 -0.89
N PRO A 150 7.53 -9.06 -0.66
CA PRO A 150 8.65 -8.15 -0.94
C PRO A 150 9.50 -8.48 -2.17
N THR A 151 9.16 -9.51 -2.95
CA THR A 151 10.08 -10.05 -3.97
C THR A 151 10.14 -9.24 -5.27
N GLY A 152 9.23 -8.28 -5.47
CA GLY A 152 9.05 -7.57 -6.74
C GLY A 152 8.13 -8.31 -7.70
#